data_AF-A0A354CLR8-F1
#
_entry.id   AF-A0A354CLR8-F1
#
_cell.length_a   1.000
_cell.length_b   1.000
_cell.length_c   1.000
_cell.angle_alpha   90.00
_cell.angle_beta   90.00
_cell.angle_gamma   90.00
#
_symmetry.space_group_name_H-M   'P 1'
#
loop_
_entity.id
_entity.type
_entity.pdbx_description
1 polymer ?
#
loop_
_entity_poly.entity_id
_entity_poly.type
_entity_poly.pdbx_seq_one_letter_code
_entity_poly.pdbx_strand_id
1 'polypeptide(L)'
;MNYGFEIFANVIEAVIIIQFLVRYFGVRARKAGLPVIILMIAVLATTVSAFNFIEYISVAQEFVIDAVIFAMTLIFLRGRALEKLLIVQMTSIVSAVSSIMLTGLFAGWIKYDDNGYASFGVSRVVLVALAQIIYLIFTEYLLHNRIEDR
;
A
#
# COMPACT_ATOMS: atom_id res chain seq x y z
N MET A 1 9.59 -2.26 20.10
CA MET A 1 9.43 -1.87 18.68
C MET A 1 10.23 -0.60 18.39
N ASN A 2 10.88 -0.50 17.22
CA ASN A 2 11.52 0.74 16.78
C ASN A 2 10.51 1.55 15.95
N TYR A 3 9.70 2.37 16.63
CA TYR A 3 8.62 3.14 16.02
C TYR A 3 9.08 4.04 14.87
N GLY A 4 10.32 4.55 14.91
CA GLY A 4 10.86 5.38 13.83
C GLY A 4 11.03 4.61 12.51
N PHE A 5 11.35 3.32 12.58
CA PHE A 5 11.50 2.48 11.40
C PHE A 5 10.15 2.15 10.75
N GLU A 6 9.12 1.87 11.56
CA GLU A 6 7.78 1.56 11.04
C GLU A 6 7.13 2.76 10.35
N ILE A 7 7.25 3.94 10.94
CA ILE A 7 6.77 5.18 10.32
C ILE A 7 7.46 5.40 8.97
N PHE A 8 8.77 5.18 8.91
CA PHE A 8 9.52 5.32 7.65
C PHE A 8 9.07 4.32 6.58
N ALA A 9 8.86 3.04 6.96
CA ALA A 9 8.35 2.02 6.05
C ALA A 9 6.95 2.36 5.51
N ASN A 10 6.05 2.81 6.39
CA ASN A 10 4.70 3.22 6.03
C ASN A 10 4.69 4.42 5.07
N VAL A 11 5.62 5.37 5.24
CA VAL A 11 5.78 6.49 4.30
C VAL A 11 6.24 6.01 2.93
N ILE A 12 7.20 5.09 2.86
CA ILE A 12 7.67 4.52 1.59
C ILE A 12 6.53 3.80 0.86
N GLU A 13 5.78 2.98 1.58
CA GLU A 13 4.63 2.26 1.04
C GLU A 13 3.58 3.24 0.49
N ALA A 14 3.25 4.28 1.27
CA ALA A 14 2.32 5.31 0.82
C ALA A 14 2.83 6.03 -0.45
N VAL A 15 4.12 6.34 -0.53
CA VAL A 15 4.72 6.93 -1.74
C VAL A 15 4.52 6.02 -2.95
N ILE A 16 4.81 4.73 -2.82
CA ILE A 16 4.72 3.76 -3.93
C ILE A 16 3.28 3.62 -4.42
N ILE A 17 2.33 3.42 -3.50
CA ILE A 17 0.91 3.27 -3.82
C ILE A 17 0.37 4.54 -4.49
N ILE A 18 0.63 5.72 -3.92
CA ILE A 18 0.11 6.98 -4.46
C ILE A 18 0.76 7.31 -5.81
N GLN A 19 2.05 7.05 -6.00
CA GLN A 19 2.71 7.24 -7.29
C GLN A 19 2.07 6.37 -8.38
N PHE A 20 1.81 5.09 -8.09
CA PHE A 20 1.09 4.22 -9.01
C PHE A 20 -0.30 4.79 -9.37
N LEU A 21 -1.11 5.11 -8.37
CA LEU A 21 -2.48 5.59 -8.59
C LEU A 21 -2.51 6.90 -9.38
N VAL A 22 -1.57 7.81 -9.12
CA VAL A 22 -1.43 9.08 -9.83
C VAL A 22 -0.98 8.87 -11.27
N ARG A 23 -0.05 7.94 -11.53
CA ARG A 23 0.35 7.58 -12.91
C ARG A 23 -0.79 6.92 -13.67
N TYR A 24 -1.54 6.03 -13.01
CA TYR A 24 -2.65 5.32 -13.62
C TYR A 24 -3.82 6.27 -13.92
N PHE A 25 -4.34 6.99 -12.93
CA PHE A 25 -5.55 7.80 -13.12
C PHE A 25 -5.29 9.25 -13.55
N GLY A 26 -4.13 9.82 -13.22
CA GLY A 26 -3.85 11.24 -13.37
C GLY A 26 -4.59 12.11 -12.35
N VAL A 27 -3.97 13.24 -11.95
CA VAL A 27 -4.56 14.18 -10.99
C VAL A 27 -5.68 15.01 -11.66
N ARG A 28 -6.78 15.22 -10.94
CA ARG A 28 -7.89 16.05 -11.43
C ARG A 28 -7.49 17.52 -11.57
N ALA A 29 -6.87 18.09 -10.52
CA ALA A 29 -6.45 19.49 -10.48
C ALA A 29 -5.00 19.69 -10.98
N ARG A 30 -4.83 20.09 -12.25
CA ARG A 30 -3.49 20.31 -12.87
C ARG A 30 -2.59 21.30 -12.13
N LYS A 31 -3.16 22.36 -11.52
CA LYS A 31 -2.38 23.41 -10.82
C LYS A 31 -2.01 23.07 -9.37
N ALA A 32 -2.61 22.03 -8.79
CA ALA A 32 -2.38 21.59 -7.40
C ALA A 32 -1.85 20.16 -7.31
N GLY A 33 -1.22 19.65 -8.39
CA GLY A 33 -0.79 18.25 -8.49
C GLY A 33 0.11 17.81 -7.34
N LEU A 34 1.21 18.53 -7.11
CA LEU A 34 2.18 18.17 -6.06
C LEU A 34 1.59 18.25 -4.63
N PRO A 35 0.89 19.34 -4.23
CA PRO A 35 0.21 19.39 -2.93
C PRO A 35 -0.78 18.24 -2.71
N VAL A 36 -1.55 17.86 -3.73
CA VAL A 36 -2.52 16.75 -3.66
C VAL A 36 -1.80 15.42 -3.46
N ILE A 37 -0.69 15.17 -4.18
CA ILE A 37 0.10 13.95 -4.04
C ILE A 37 0.67 13.85 -2.61
N ILE A 38 1.24 14.94 -2.09
CA ILE A 38 1.79 14.98 -0.73
C ILE A 38 0.69 14.73 0.31
N LEU A 39 -0.49 15.33 0.13
CA LEU A 39 -1.63 15.12 1.01
C LEU A 39 -2.07 13.64 1.00
N MET A 40 -2.19 13.03 -0.18
CA MET A 40 -2.58 11.62 -0.29
C MET A 40 -1.57 10.68 0.38
N ILE A 41 -0.26 10.96 0.24
CA ILE A 41 0.80 10.20 0.93
C ILE A 41 0.68 10.37 2.44
N ALA A 42 0.51 11.60 2.92
CA ALA A 42 0.41 11.90 4.35
C ALA A 42 -0.80 11.21 4.99
N VAL A 43 -1.97 11.26 4.32
CA VAL A 43 -3.18 10.59 4.81
C VAL A 43 -2.95 9.08 4.89
N LEU A 44 -2.48 8.45 3.81
CA LEU A 44 -2.27 7.00 3.80
C LEU A 44 -1.24 6.56 4.84
N ALA A 45 -0.07 7.21 4.89
CA ALA A 45 0.98 6.88 5.86
C ALA A 45 0.49 7.05 7.31
N THR A 46 -0.32 8.07 7.59
CA THR A 46 -0.91 8.29 8.92
C THR A 46 -1.93 7.21 9.25
N THR A 47 -2.81 6.84 8.32
CA THR A 47 -3.80 5.77 8.50
C THR A 47 -3.12 4.44 8.83
N VAL A 48 -2.13 4.01 8.04
CA VAL A 48 -1.39 2.76 8.29
C VAL A 48 -0.64 2.82 9.62
N SER A 49 0.00 3.96 9.93
CA SER A 49 0.74 4.12 11.19
C SER A 49 -0.17 4.09 12.41
N ALA A 50 -1.38 4.67 12.33
CA ALA A 50 -2.35 4.63 13.42
C ALA A 50 -2.81 3.20 13.70
N PHE A 51 -3.02 2.39 12.66
CA PHE A 51 -3.38 0.98 12.81
C PHE A 51 -2.24 0.12 13.37
N ASN A 52 -1.00 0.36 12.94
CA ASN A 52 0.18 -0.30 13.52
C ASN A 52 0.36 0.01 15.01
N PHE A 53 0.02 1.22 15.45
CA PHE A 53 0.13 1.63 16.85
C PHE A 53 -0.85 0.90 17.78
N ILE A 54 -1.93 0.33 17.23
CA ILE A 54 -2.95 -0.42 17.98
C ILE A 54 -2.63 -1.94 17.96
N GLU A 55 -1.43 -2.33 17.52
CA GLU A 55 -0.85 -3.70 17.53
C GLU A 55 -1.61 -4.79 16.75
N TYR A 56 -2.58 -4.43 15.89
CA TYR A 56 -3.46 -5.45 15.29
C TYR A 56 -3.88 -5.16 13.84
N ILE A 57 -2.99 -5.31 12.85
CA ILE A 57 -3.43 -5.39 11.44
C ILE A 57 -4.20 -6.70 11.23
N SER A 58 -5.50 -6.63 11.44
CA SER A 58 -6.46 -7.65 11.03
C SER A 58 -7.00 -7.34 9.63
N VAL A 59 -7.61 -8.33 8.99
CA VAL A 59 -8.30 -8.18 7.69
C VAL A 59 -9.26 -6.98 7.70
N ALA A 60 -9.90 -6.67 8.83
CA ALA A 60 -10.79 -5.52 8.96
C ALA A 60 -10.09 -4.17 8.80
N GLN A 61 -8.83 -4.05 9.21
CA GLN A 61 -8.05 -2.81 9.06
C GLN A 61 -7.57 -2.61 7.61
N GLU A 62 -7.24 -3.70 6.91
CA GLU A 62 -6.90 -3.67 5.48
C GLU A 62 -8.07 -3.13 4.65
N PHE A 63 -9.31 -3.55 4.97
CA PHE A 63 -10.52 -2.97 4.36
C PHE A 63 -10.67 -1.46 4.62
N VAL A 64 -10.29 -0.97 5.80
CA VAL A 64 -10.34 0.48 6.09
C VAL A 64 -9.29 1.23 5.29
N ILE A 65 -8.07 0.68 5.17
CA ILE A 65 -7.01 1.26 4.34
C ILE A 65 -7.47 1.34 2.89
N ASP A 66 -8.08 0.28 2.34
CA ASP A 66 -8.64 0.25 1.00
C ASP A 66 -9.75 1.29 0.80
N ALA A 67 -10.64 1.45 1.78
CA ALA A 67 -11.69 2.46 1.75
C ALA A 67 -11.10 3.88 1.73
N VAL A 68 -10.04 4.14 2.50
CA VAL A 68 -9.33 5.42 2.51
C VAL A 68 -8.66 5.69 1.16
N ILE A 69 -7.95 4.69 0.60
CA ILE A 69 -7.36 4.79 -0.75
C ILE A 69 -8.45 5.10 -1.78
N PHE A 70 -9.56 4.36 -1.76
CA PHE A 70 -10.67 4.55 -2.68
C PHE A 70 -11.28 5.95 -2.56
N ALA A 71 -11.57 6.43 -1.35
CA ALA A 71 -12.10 7.76 -1.12
C ALA A 71 -11.16 8.85 -1.68
N MET A 72 -9.86 8.75 -1.43
CA MET A 72 -8.88 9.69 -1.98
C MET A 72 -8.83 9.66 -3.51
N THR A 73 -8.86 8.46 -4.12
CA THR A 73 -8.87 8.34 -5.59
C THR A 73 -10.13 8.96 -6.21
N LEU A 74 -11.30 8.84 -5.55
CA LEU A 74 -12.54 9.46 -5.99
C LEU A 74 -12.47 11.00 -5.96
N ILE A 75 -11.91 11.56 -4.88
CA ILE A 75 -11.81 13.00 -4.68
C ILE A 75 -10.78 13.62 -5.62
N PHE A 76 -9.57 13.05 -5.68
CA PHE A 76 -8.41 13.73 -6.23
C PHE A 76 -8.00 13.29 -7.64
N LEU A 77 -8.36 12.09 -8.06
CA LEU A 77 -7.92 11.52 -9.35
C LEU A 77 -9.02 11.52 -10.42
N ARG A 78 -8.62 11.42 -11.68
CA ARG A 78 -9.55 11.27 -12.83
C ARG A 78 -9.95 9.80 -13.01
N GLY A 79 -10.77 9.48 -14.00
CA GLY A 79 -11.26 8.12 -14.27
C GLY A 79 -12.59 7.79 -13.59
N ARG A 80 -13.18 6.66 -14.00
CA ARG A 80 -14.52 6.22 -13.56
C ARG A 80 -14.45 5.61 -12.15
N ALA A 81 -15.52 5.77 -11.36
CA ALA A 81 -15.57 5.25 -9.99
C ALA A 81 -15.39 3.72 -9.92
N LEU A 82 -16.01 2.99 -10.86
CA LEU A 82 -15.88 1.52 -10.95
C LEU A 82 -14.44 1.09 -11.27
N GLU A 83 -13.78 1.78 -12.20
CA GLU A 83 -12.37 1.50 -12.54
C GLU A 83 -11.45 1.71 -11.34
N LYS A 84 -11.67 2.79 -10.58
CA LYS A 84 -10.95 3.06 -9.33
C LYS A 84 -11.15 1.97 -8.29
N LEU A 85 -12.39 1.53 -8.11
CA LEU A 85 -12.70 0.46 -7.16
C LEU A 85 -11.98 -0.83 -7.54
N LEU A 86 -12.01 -1.20 -8.83
CA LEU A 86 -11.33 -2.39 -9.34
C LEU A 86 -9.81 -2.31 -9.14
N ILE A 87 -9.20 -1.17 -9.48
CA ILE A 87 -7.74 -1.00 -9.32
C ILE A 87 -7.35 -1.07 -7.84
N VAL A 88 -8.09 -0.43 -6.94
CA VAL A 88 -7.84 -0.50 -5.49
C VAL A 88 -7.96 -1.94 -4.98
N GLN A 89 -9.00 -2.67 -5.39
CA GLN A 89 -9.16 -4.07 -5.01
C GLN A 89 -8.06 -4.97 -5.57
N MET A 90 -7.63 -4.77 -6.82
CA MET A 90 -6.52 -5.52 -7.41
C MET A 90 -5.21 -5.25 -6.64
N THR A 91 -4.92 -4.00 -6.29
CA THR A 91 -3.74 -3.65 -5.50
C THR A 91 -3.77 -4.28 -4.10
N SER A 92 -4.94 -4.32 -3.48
CA SER A 92 -5.17 -4.96 -2.16
C SER A 92 -4.90 -6.46 -2.24
N ILE A 93 -5.50 -7.17 -3.21
CA ILE A 93 -5.28 -8.60 -3.40
C ILE A 93 -3.80 -8.93 -3.63
N VAL A 94 -3.10 -8.14 -4.46
CA VAL A 94 -1.67 -8.37 -4.72
C VAL A 94 -0.84 -8.15 -3.47
N SER A 95 -1.12 -7.12 -2.68
CA SER A 95 -0.43 -6.86 -1.41
C SER A 95 -0.64 -8.02 -0.43
N ALA A 96 -1.90 -8.42 -0.21
CA ALA A 96 -2.28 -9.51 0.69
C ALA A 96 -1.65 -10.84 0.29
N VAL A 97 -1.77 -11.22 -0.99
CA VAL A 97 -1.18 -12.47 -1.50
C VAL A 97 0.35 -12.45 -1.39
N SER A 98 0.99 -11.34 -1.75
CA SER A 98 2.44 -11.21 -1.62
C SER A 98 2.89 -11.33 -0.18
N SER A 99 2.19 -10.69 0.75
CA SER A 99 2.47 -10.76 2.19
C SER A 99 2.34 -12.18 2.74
N ILE A 100 1.25 -12.88 2.40
CA ILE A 100 1.02 -14.29 2.82
C ILE A 100 2.10 -15.19 2.23
N MET A 101 2.39 -15.08 0.94
CA MET A 101 3.39 -15.91 0.27
C MET A 101 4.80 -15.67 0.83
N LEU A 102 5.19 -14.42 1.04
CA LEU A 102 6.49 -14.07 1.62
C LEU A 102 6.59 -14.55 3.06
N THR A 103 5.54 -14.39 3.85
CA THR A 103 5.49 -14.91 5.22
C THR A 103 5.64 -16.44 5.24
N GLY A 104 4.95 -17.16 4.35
CA GLY A 104 5.08 -18.61 4.23
C GLY A 104 6.45 -19.07 3.73
N LEU A 105 6.99 -18.44 2.69
CA LEU A 105 8.30 -18.78 2.09
C LEU A 105 9.45 -18.55 3.05
N PHE A 106 9.36 -17.52 3.89
CA PHE A 106 10.41 -17.15 4.84
C PHE A 106 10.03 -17.47 6.29
N ALA A 107 9.06 -18.35 6.53
CA ALA A 107 8.59 -18.71 7.87
C ALA A 107 9.75 -19.14 8.80
N GLY A 108 10.74 -19.86 8.26
CA GLY A 108 11.93 -20.28 9.01
C GLY A 108 12.90 -19.13 9.39
N TRP A 109 12.74 -17.95 8.82
CA TRP A 109 13.52 -16.73 9.11
C TRP A 109 12.75 -15.72 9.97
N ILE A 110 11.46 -15.99 10.20
CA ILE A 110 10.61 -15.20 11.08
C ILE A 110 10.78 -15.76 12.48
N LYS A 111 11.41 -14.98 13.36
CA LYS A 111 11.36 -15.28 14.79
C LYS A 111 9.96 -14.93 15.27
N TYR A 112 9.38 -15.75 16.13
CA TYR A 112 8.12 -15.42 16.79
C TYR A 112 8.41 -15.15 18.28
N ASP A 113 7.71 -14.21 18.87
CA ASP A 113 7.73 -13.98 20.31
C ASP A 113 6.92 -15.07 21.04
N ASP A 114 6.94 -15.03 22.37
CA ASP A 114 6.26 -16.02 23.21
C ASP A 114 4.73 -16.00 23.06
N ASN A 115 4.18 -14.95 22.45
CA ASN A 115 2.74 -14.80 22.17
C ASN A 115 2.38 -15.26 20.74
N GLY A 116 3.35 -15.75 19.97
CA GLY A 116 3.15 -16.21 18.59
C GLY A 116 3.14 -15.09 17.55
N TYR A 117 3.51 -13.86 17.91
CA TYR A 117 3.65 -12.77 16.96
C TYR A 117 5.05 -12.74 16.36
N ALA A 118 5.18 -12.35 15.10
CA ALA A 118 6.48 -12.22 14.45
C ALA A 118 7.36 -11.17 15.18
N SER A 119 8.44 -11.61 15.81
CA SER A 119 9.50 -10.81 16.40
C SER A 119 10.18 -9.97 15.31
N PHE A 120 10.04 -8.64 15.46
CA PHE A 120 10.43 -7.64 14.47
C PHE A 120 11.96 -7.46 14.38
N GLY A 121 12.57 -7.98 13.30
CA GLY A 121 14.01 -7.86 13.01
C GLY A 121 14.33 -7.67 11.52
N VAL A 122 15.58 -7.90 11.11
CA VAL A 122 16.08 -7.72 9.72
C VAL A 122 15.25 -8.50 8.68
N SER A 123 14.69 -9.65 9.06
CA SER A 123 13.82 -10.45 8.19
C SER A 123 12.57 -9.71 7.73
N ARG A 124 11.93 -8.90 8.60
CA ARG A 124 10.77 -8.09 8.20
C ARG A 124 11.14 -7.02 7.18
N VAL A 125 12.32 -6.43 7.27
CA VAL A 125 12.80 -5.42 6.31
C VAL A 125 12.92 -6.03 4.92
N VAL A 126 13.49 -7.23 4.83
CA VAL A 126 13.61 -7.97 3.56
C VAL A 126 12.23 -8.33 3.02
N LEU A 127 11.30 -8.79 3.87
CA LEU A 127 9.95 -9.16 3.45
C LEU A 127 9.15 -7.96 2.96
N VAL A 128 9.19 -6.84 3.67
CA VAL A 128 8.52 -5.59 3.25
C VAL A 128 9.14 -5.09 1.95
N ALA A 129 10.46 -5.09 1.81
CA ALA A 129 11.12 -4.68 0.57
C ALA A 129 10.72 -5.58 -0.62
N LEU A 130 10.66 -6.89 -0.42
CA LEU A 130 10.22 -7.84 -1.45
C LEU A 130 8.75 -7.63 -1.83
N ALA A 131 7.86 -7.42 -0.85
CA ALA A 131 6.45 -7.13 -1.09
C ALA A 131 6.29 -5.85 -1.93
N GLN A 132 7.05 -4.81 -1.62
CA GLN A 132 7.07 -3.56 -2.38
C GLN A 132 7.62 -3.75 -3.80
N ILE A 133 8.63 -4.61 -4.00
CA ILE A 133 9.13 -4.95 -5.34
C ILE A 133 8.06 -5.67 -6.16
N ILE A 134 7.38 -6.68 -5.58
CA ILE A 134 6.29 -7.39 -6.27
C ILE A 134 5.18 -6.41 -6.66
N TYR A 135 4.81 -5.53 -5.72
CA TYR A 135 3.83 -4.49 -5.97
C TYR A 135 4.24 -3.55 -7.11
N LEU A 136 5.50 -3.10 -7.15
CA LEU A 136 6.03 -2.27 -8.24
C LEU A 136 6.00 -2.98 -9.59
N ILE A 137 6.39 -4.26 -9.64
CA ILE A 137 6.36 -5.05 -10.89
C ILE A 137 4.91 -5.18 -11.39
N PHE A 138 3.98 -5.51 -10.49
CA PHE A 138 2.58 -5.67 -10.84
C PHE A 138 1.95 -4.36 -11.31
N THR A 139 2.23 -3.27 -10.60
CA THR A 139 1.70 -1.95 -10.95
C THR A 139 2.26 -1.43 -12.28
N GLU A 140 3.54 -1.65 -12.57
CA GLU A 140 4.10 -1.33 -13.89
C GLU A 140 3.51 -2.21 -15.00
N TYR A 141 3.24 -3.49 -14.73
CA TYR A 141 2.53 -4.35 -15.67
C TYR A 141 1.12 -3.83 -15.98
N LEU A 142 0.39 -3.35 -14.97
CA LEU A 142 -0.92 -2.71 -15.15
C LEU A 142 -0.83 -1.40 -15.94
N LEU A 143 0.19 -0.58 -15.68
CA LEU A 143 0.41 0.66 -16.43
C LEU A 143 0.70 0.38 -17.90
N HIS A 144 1.52 -0.64 -18.20
CA HIS A 144 1.88 -1.01 -19.56
C HIS A 144 0.72 -1.61 -20.36
N ASN A 145 -0.15 -2.37 -19.70
CA ASN A 145 -1.32 -3.02 -20.32
C ASN A 145 -2.62 -2.23 -20.14
N ARG A 146 -2.53 -0.95 -19.80
CA ARG A 146 -3.70 -0.10 -19.64
C ARG A 146 -4.44 -0.03 -20.98
N ILE A 147 -5.69 -0.47 -20.98
CA ILE A 147 -6.58 -0.30 -22.13
C ILE A 147 -6.96 1.17 -22.19
N GLU A 148 -6.35 1.93 -23.09
CA GLU A 148 -6.78 3.28 -23.40
C GLU A 148 -8.11 3.19 -24.18
N ASP A 149 -9.19 3.75 -23.62
CA ASP A 149 -10.44 3.99 -24.36
C ASP A 149 -10.08 4.87 -25.58
N ARG A 150 -10.01 4.26 -26.76
CA ARG A 150 -9.93 4.97 -28.06
C ARG A 150 -11.25 5.65 -28.38
#